data_AF-A0A948J6V3-F1
#
_entry.id   AF-A0A948J6V3-F1
#
_cell.length_a   1.000
_cell.length_b   1.000
_cell.length_c   1.000
_cell.angle_alpha   90.00
_cell.angle_beta   90.00
_cell.angle_gamma   90.00
#
_symmetry.space_group_name_H-M   'P 1'
#
loop_
_entity.id
_entity.type
_entity.pdbx_description
1 polymer ?
#
loop_
_entity_poly.entity_id
_entity_poly.type
_entity_poly.pdbx_seq_one_letter_code
_entity_poly.pdbx_strand_id
1 'polypeptide(L)'
;MLLESSPVPAFAPLAPSFAAVNPPVNSPSAPIYLATDFSRAAATSIDVLQMLISSVLWVAFMWDVSLSIWLKLLGVLVLLWLPAVLDAGSGSLGRRCLKIQVVTAKGQRLGIVISLWRHFVKYVLNIALPVVWKLIEPRLTGGRYLHDVLASTVVIERDASHSVAAPSTHEMFHEALIAQARNDQGAEQKPHGISRDELRKARHQSTPASRTFDAFKTLLALVLAGSLLWLFAQAGRSLYEESQNPAMVAISDAKRASKPLTKMLEQSYEQRQTLELEWANPAMAALEAEMGKTFNSISAEPRGPVMLQIRTGPMAGKHLILVPEFNLTKKAIKKWKCGSPDIERELLPTGCKAQLDRLVSQK
;
A
#
# COMPACT_ATOMS: atom_id res chain seq x y z
N MET A 1 -44.17 -55.81 10.91
CA MET A 1 -43.31 -54.83 10.23
C MET A 1 -42.11 -55.57 9.65
N LEU A 2 -42.20 -55.93 8.38
CA LEU A 2 -41.16 -56.61 7.61
C LEU A 2 -40.29 -55.52 6.97
N LEU A 3 -39.00 -55.52 7.28
CA LEU A 3 -38.02 -54.61 6.68
C LEU A 3 -37.45 -55.26 5.42
N GLU A 4 -37.80 -54.66 4.28
CA GLU A 4 -37.38 -55.05 2.94
C GLU A 4 -35.97 -54.48 2.69
N SER A 5 -34.97 -55.36 2.65
CA SER A 5 -33.58 -55.01 2.38
C SER A 5 -33.36 -54.82 0.88
N SER A 6 -33.25 -53.57 0.44
CA SER A 6 -32.84 -53.23 -0.93
C SER A 6 -31.36 -53.53 -1.18
N PRO A 7 -30.98 -54.04 -2.35
CA PRO A 7 -29.59 -54.33 -2.70
C PRO A 7 -28.81 -53.04 -3.03
N VAL A 8 -27.60 -52.93 -2.46
CA VAL A 8 -26.64 -51.86 -2.73
C VAL A 8 -26.05 -52.04 -4.14
N PRO A 9 -26.06 -51.01 -5.01
CA PRO A 9 -25.46 -51.11 -6.33
C PRO A 9 -23.93 -51.22 -6.24
N ALA A 10 -23.36 -52.18 -6.96
CA ALA A 10 -21.93 -52.38 -7.09
C ALA A 10 -21.30 -51.21 -7.88
N PHE A 11 -20.45 -50.43 -7.23
CA PHE A 11 -19.63 -49.42 -7.89
C PHE A 11 -18.50 -50.10 -8.67
N ALA A 12 -18.53 -49.98 -10.00
CA ALA A 12 -17.42 -50.39 -10.85
C ALA A 12 -16.23 -49.42 -10.66
N PRO A 13 -14.99 -49.93 -10.51
CA PRO A 13 -13.81 -49.09 -10.39
C PRO A 13 -13.52 -48.41 -11.73
N LEU A 14 -13.65 -47.07 -11.76
CA LEU A 14 -13.17 -46.23 -12.86
C LEU A 14 -11.64 -46.29 -12.85
N ALA A 15 -11.06 -47.09 -13.73
CA ALA A 15 -9.62 -47.08 -13.99
C ALA A 15 -9.21 -45.67 -14.48
N PRO A 16 -8.18 -45.05 -13.89
CA PRO A 16 -7.68 -43.77 -14.37
C PRO A 16 -7.09 -43.96 -15.77
N SER A 17 -7.81 -43.47 -16.79
CA SER A 17 -7.28 -43.32 -18.14
C SER A 17 -6.25 -42.19 -18.11
N PHE A 18 -5.01 -42.53 -17.77
CA PHE A 18 -3.87 -41.69 -18.07
C PHE A 18 -3.66 -41.75 -19.58
N ALA A 19 -4.33 -40.85 -20.31
CA ALA A 19 -4.00 -40.59 -21.70
C ALA A 19 -2.48 -40.36 -21.77
N ALA A 20 -1.80 -41.20 -22.54
CA ALA A 20 -0.37 -41.08 -22.78
C ALA A 20 -0.08 -39.66 -23.27
N VAL A 21 0.51 -38.85 -22.40
CA VAL A 21 1.04 -37.53 -22.77
C VAL A 21 2.18 -37.83 -23.74
N ASN A 22 1.91 -37.67 -25.04
CA ASN A 22 2.95 -37.76 -26.05
C ASN A 22 4.09 -36.82 -25.61
N PRO A 23 5.34 -37.31 -25.53
CA PRO A 23 6.47 -36.45 -25.19
C PRO A 23 6.47 -35.27 -26.17
N PRO A 24 6.71 -34.03 -25.69
CA PRO A 24 6.67 -32.85 -26.53
C PRO A 24 7.61 -33.06 -27.71
N VAL A 25 7.04 -33.06 -28.92
CA VAL A 25 7.79 -33.05 -30.18
C VAL A 25 8.81 -31.93 -30.06
N ASN A 26 10.10 -32.27 -30.19
CA ASN A 26 11.25 -31.36 -30.17
C ASN A 26 11.06 -30.24 -31.19
N SER A 27 10.31 -29.22 -30.81
CA SER A 27 10.12 -28.03 -31.61
C SER A 27 11.39 -27.22 -31.46
N PRO A 28 12.02 -26.79 -32.58
CA PRO A 28 13.25 -26.02 -32.53
C PRO A 28 13.07 -24.85 -31.56
N SER A 29 13.97 -24.74 -30.60
CA SER A 29 13.94 -23.71 -29.57
C SER A 29 14.01 -22.33 -30.25
N ALA A 30 12.89 -21.62 -30.26
CA ALA A 30 12.83 -20.27 -30.81
C ALA A 30 13.81 -19.34 -30.07
N PRO A 31 14.46 -18.39 -30.78
CA PRO A 31 15.38 -17.46 -30.15
C PRO A 31 14.67 -16.60 -29.10
N ILE A 32 15.23 -16.55 -27.89
CA ILE A 32 14.71 -15.75 -26.79
C ILE A 32 15.37 -14.36 -26.86
N TYR A 33 14.57 -13.32 -27.12
CA TYR A 33 15.05 -11.95 -27.12
C TYR A 33 14.98 -11.34 -25.71
N LEU A 34 16.13 -10.89 -25.21
CA LEU A 34 16.21 -10.12 -23.97
C LEU A 34 15.71 -8.70 -24.23
N ALA A 35 14.75 -8.25 -23.41
CA ALA A 35 14.22 -6.90 -23.52
C ALA A 35 15.33 -5.86 -23.34
N THR A 36 15.43 -4.91 -24.28
CA THR A 36 16.42 -3.83 -24.26
C THR A 36 16.22 -2.89 -23.06
N ASP A 37 17.27 -2.19 -22.64
CA ASP A 37 17.17 -1.22 -21.54
C ASP A 37 16.17 -0.10 -21.87
N PHE A 38 16.05 0.27 -23.14
CA PHE A 38 15.07 1.26 -23.60
C PHE A 38 13.63 0.78 -23.43
N SER A 39 13.31 -0.47 -23.77
CA SER A 39 11.94 -0.98 -23.61
C SER A 39 11.57 -1.14 -22.13
N ARG A 40 12.52 -1.57 -21.29
CA ARG A 40 12.36 -1.61 -19.83
C ARG A 40 12.15 -0.22 -19.23
N ALA A 41 12.91 0.75 -19.73
CA ALA A 41 12.81 2.16 -19.38
C ALA A 41 11.41 2.73 -19.71
N ALA A 42 10.97 2.57 -20.96
CA ALA A 42 9.68 3.04 -21.43
C ALA A 42 8.52 2.37 -20.68
N ALA A 43 8.57 1.05 -20.43
CA ALA A 43 7.58 0.36 -19.61
C ALA A 43 7.49 0.97 -18.21
N THR A 44 8.64 1.24 -17.59
CA THR A 44 8.69 1.83 -16.25
C THR A 44 8.08 3.24 -16.23
N SER A 45 8.32 4.07 -17.25
CA SER A 45 7.71 5.41 -17.33
C SER A 45 6.19 5.35 -17.42
N ILE A 46 5.64 4.42 -18.22
CA ILE A 46 4.18 4.21 -18.32
C ILE A 46 3.62 3.77 -16.97
N ASP A 47 4.28 2.84 -16.30
CA ASP A 47 3.86 2.36 -14.98
C ASP A 47 3.89 3.48 -13.93
N VAL A 48 4.92 4.34 -13.94
CA VAL A 48 5.00 5.51 -13.05
C VAL A 48 3.86 6.48 -13.32
N LEU A 49 3.54 6.76 -14.58
CA LEU A 49 2.42 7.62 -14.94
C LEU A 49 1.08 7.03 -14.45
N GLN A 50 0.88 5.71 -14.63
CA GLN A 50 -0.30 5.02 -14.11
C GLN A 50 -0.40 5.13 -12.59
N MET A 51 0.70 4.92 -11.87
CA MET A 51 0.74 5.05 -10.41
C MET A 51 0.41 6.47 -9.96
N LEU A 52 0.94 7.49 -10.68
CA LEU A 52 0.69 8.89 -10.38
C LEU A 52 -0.80 9.23 -10.58
N ILE A 53 -1.40 8.82 -11.70
CA ILE A 53 -2.84 9.01 -11.95
C ILE A 53 -3.68 8.33 -10.86
N SER A 54 -3.35 7.08 -10.52
CA SER A 54 -4.08 6.33 -9.49
C SER A 54 -3.95 6.97 -8.10
N SER A 55 -2.77 7.52 -7.79
CA SER A 55 -2.51 8.24 -6.53
C SER A 55 -3.28 9.56 -6.46
N VAL A 56 -3.32 10.33 -7.56
CA VAL A 56 -4.09 11.59 -7.63
C VAL A 56 -5.59 11.32 -7.47
N LEU A 57 -6.12 10.32 -8.19
CA LEU A 57 -7.53 9.93 -8.06
C LEU A 57 -7.86 9.46 -6.64
N TRP A 58 -6.96 8.71 -6.00
CA TRP A 58 -7.14 8.30 -4.61
C TRP A 58 -7.11 9.47 -3.63
N VAL A 59 -6.16 10.39 -3.76
CA VAL A 59 -6.10 11.59 -2.90
C VAL A 59 -7.35 12.44 -3.09
N ALA A 60 -7.79 12.66 -4.33
CA ALA A 60 -9.02 13.39 -4.63
C ALA A 60 -10.25 12.71 -3.99
N PHE A 61 -10.35 11.39 -4.10
CA PHE A 61 -11.41 10.62 -3.46
C PHE A 61 -11.35 10.71 -1.93
N MET A 62 -10.17 10.60 -1.33
CA MET A 62 -10.00 10.62 0.14
C MET A 62 -10.06 12.02 0.76
N TRP A 63 -10.00 13.07 -0.05
CA TRP A 63 -10.12 14.45 0.41
C TRP A 63 -11.54 14.74 0.93
N ASP A 64 -12.56 14.23 0.24
CA ASP A 64 -13.95 14.57 0.52
C ASP A 64 -14.61 13.62 1.54
N VAL A 65 -14.09 12.41 1.67
CA VAL A 65 -14.69 11.42 2.57
C VAL A 65 -14.06 11.51 3.96
N SER A 66 -14.91 11.64 4.98
CA SER A 66 -14.57 11.53 6.41
C SER A 66 -14.19 10.09 6.80
N LEU A 67 -13.36 9.42 6.00
CA LEU A 67 -12.86 8.08 6.26
C LEU A 67 -11.84 8.09 7.39
N SER A 68 -11.85 7.00 8.16
CA SER A 68 -10.86 6.72 9.19
C SER A 68 -9.44 6.85 8.63
N ILE A 69 -8.52 7.40 9.43
CA ILE A 69 -7.09 7.48 9.11
C ILE A 69 -6.53 6.12 8.66
N TRP A 70 -7.02 5.03 9.24
CA TRP A 70 -6.61 3.67 8.89
C TRP A 70 -6.99 3.28 7.46
N LEU A 71 -8.16 3.74 6.97
CA LEU A 71 -8.56 3.47 5.59
C LEU A 71 -7.72 4.29 4.59
N LYS A 72 -7.34 5.51 4.97
CA LYS A 72 -6.38 6.34 4.21
C LYS A 72 -5.04 5.63 4.09
N LEU A 73 -4.50 5.13 5.19
CA LEU A 73 -3.24 4.38 5.21
C LEU A 73 -3.34 3.07 4.44
N LEU A 74 -4.43 2.32 4.58
CA LEU A 74 -4.66 1.09 3.82
C LEU A 74 -4.69 1.36 2.31
N GLY A 75 -5.34 2.44 1.90
CA GLY A 75 -5.34 2.88 0.50
C GLY A 75 -3.98 3.19 -0.07
N VAL A 76 -3.17 3.95 0.69
CA VAL A 76 -1.78 4.24 0.31
C VAL A 76 -0.97 2.94 0.21
N LEU A 77 -1.17 2.01 1.15
CA LEU A 77 -0.52 0.71 1.12
C LEU A 77 -0.93 -0.09 -0.12
N VAL A 78 -2.22 -0.17 -0.44
CA VAL A 78 -2.72 -0.87 -1.63
C VAL A 78 -2.17 -0.25 -2.91
N LEU A 79 -2.14 1.08 -3.02
CA LEU A 79 -1.56 1.78 -4.17
C LEU A 79 -0.07 1.52 -4.34
N LEU A 80 0.68 1.45 -3.23
CA LEU A 80 2.10 1.15 -3.24
C LEU A 80 2.38 -0.27 -3.79
N TRP A 81 1.51 -1.23 -3.49
CA TRP A 81 1.64 -2.63 -3.92
C TRP A 81 0.91 -2.97 -5.23
N LEU A 82 0.06 -2.07 -5.72
CA LEU A 82 -0.72 -2.27 -6.94
C LEU A 82 0.13 -2.73 -8.13
N PRO A 83 1.32 -2.15 -8.43
CA PRO A 83 2.08 -2.58 -9.58
C PRO A 83 2.69 -3.98 -9.40
N ALA A 84 2.95 -4.41 -8.16
CA ALA A 84 3.34 -5.79 -7.87
C ALA A 84 2.19 -6.78 -8.17
N VAL A 85 0.96 -6.41 -7.81
CA VAL A 85 -0.23 -7.23 -8.11
C VAL A 85 -0.45 -7.33 -9.62
N LEU A 86 -0.31 -6.21 -10.34
CA LEU A 86 -0.41 -6.20 -11.81
C LEU A 86 0.70 -7.03 -12.48
N ASP A 87 1.92 -6.99 -11.94
CA ASP A 87 3.06 -7.77 -12.42
C ASP A 87 2.88 -9.28 -12.25
N ALA A 88 2.16 -9.72 -11.22
CA ALA A 88 1.84 -11.14 -11.02
C ALA A 88 0.78 -11.66 -12.00
N GLY A 89 -0.04 -10.77 -12.57
CA GLY A 89 -1.06 -11.10 -13.56
C GLY A 89 -0.49 -11.14 -14.98
N SER A 90 -1.11 -10.38 -15.88
CA SER A 90 -0.66 -10.22 -17.27
C SER A 90 0.48 -9.20 -17.45
N GLY A 91 1.07 -8.73 -16.34
CA GLY A 91 2.07 -7.65 -16.33
C GLY A 91 1.45 -6.29 -16.05
N SER A 92 2.28 -5.33 -15.63
CA SER A 92 1.91 -3.91 -15.57
C SER A 92 1.49 -3.36 -16.95
N LEU A 93 0.78 -2.23 -16.97
CA LEU A 93 0.25 -1.66 -18.22
C LEU A 93 1.37 -1.32 -19.20
N GLY A 94 2.47 -0.73 -18.73
CA GLY A 94 3.63 -0.42 -19.55
C GLY A 94 4.26 -1.67 -20.17
N ARG A 95 4.35 -2.76 -19.39
CA ARG A 95 4.85 -4.05 -19.90
C ARG A 95 3.93 -4.68 -20.92
N ARG A 96 2.61 -4.57 -20.75
CA ARG A 96 1.65 -5.05 -21.76
C ARG A 96 1.77 -4.24 -23.05
N CYS A 97 1.87 -2.92 -22.96
CA CYS A 97 2.02 -2.04 -24.12
C CYS A 97 3.27 -2.36 -24.94
N LEU A 98 4.38 -2.70 -24.27
CA LEU A 98 5.64 -3.03 -24.93
C LEU A 98 5.88 -4.52 -25.13
N LYS A 99 4.86 -5.35 -24.87
CA LYS A 99 4.95 -6.82 -24.95
C LYS A 99 6.16 -7.37 -24.19
N ILE A 100 6.47 -6.83 -23.02
CA ILE A 100 7.55 -7.33 -22.16
C ILE A 100 6.94 -8.22 -21.10
N GLN A 101 7.58 -9.35 -20.80
CA GLN A 101 7.16 -10.22 -19.72
C GLN A 101 8.31 -10.51 -18.77
N VAL A 102 7.98 -10.57 -17.48
CA VAL A 102 8.91 -11.06 -16.47
C VAL A 102 8.56 -12.50 -16.18
N VAL A 103 9.56 -13.34 -16.29
CA VAL A 103 9.47 -14.77 -16.03
C VAL A 103 10.45 -15.13 -14.93
N THR A 104 10.18 -16.21 -14.20
CA THR A 104 11.15 -16.81 -13.29
C THR A 104 12.33 -17.37 -14.08
N ALA A 105 13.43 -17.71 -13.40
CA ALA A 105 14.57 -18.37 -14.02
C ALA A 105 14.18 -19.67 -14.76
N LYS A 106 13.07 -20.31 -14.36
CA LYS A 106 12.46 -21.51 -14.98
C LYS A 106 11.51 -21.19 -16.14
N GLY A 107 11.42 -19.94 -16.58
CA GLY A 107 10.49 -19.52 -17.65
C GLY A 107 9.01 -19.44 -17.23
N GLN A 108 8.68 -19.73 -15.98
CA GLN A 108 7.30 -19.68 -15.49
C GLN A 108 6.85 -18.23 -15.20
N ARG A 109 5.54 -17.98 -15.27
CA ARG A 109 4.95 -16.70 -14.85
C ARG A 109 5.24 -16.44 -13.37
N LEU A 110 5.41 -15.17 -13.00
CA LEU A 110 5.61 -14.79 -11.60
C LEU A 110 4.36 -15.06 -10.78
N GLY A 111 4.52 -15.75 -9.65
CA GLY A 111 3.51 -15.77 -8.61
C GLY A 111 3.42 -14.43 -7.87
N ILE A 112 2.28 -14.16 -7.23
CA ILE A 112 2.03 -12.93 -6.45
C ILE A 112 3.12 -12.70 -5.40
N VAL A 113 3.53 -13.75 -4.68
CA VAL A 113 4.55 -13.66 -3.62
C VAL A 113 5.90 -13.19 -4.17
N ILE A 114 6.34 -13.76 -5.29
CA ILE A 114 7.62 -13.40 -5.93
C ILE A 114 7.54 -11.96 -6.48
N SER A 115 6.40 -11.59 -7.05
CA SER A 115 6.17 -10.22 -7.54
C SER A 115 6.22 -9.19 -6.42
N LEU A 116 5.54 -9.45 -5.30
CA LEU A 116 5.59 -8.63 -4.10
C LEU A 116 7.03 -8.54 -3.58
N TRP A 117 7.74 -9.65 -3.44
CA TRP A 117 9.14 -9.63 -3.00
C TRP A 117 10.04 -8.79 -3.93
N ARG A 118 9.91 -8.98 -5.25
CA ARG A 118 10.65 -8.19 -6.24
C ARG A 118 10.36 -6.70 -6.11
N HIS A 119 9.09 -6.32 -5.91
CA HIS A 119 8.70 -4.93 -5.67
C HIS A 119 9.29 -4.41 -4.34
N PHE A 120 9.15 -5.17 -3.26
CA PHE A 120 9.71 -4.81 -1.95
C PHE A 120 11.19 -4.48 -2.06
N VAL A 121 11.98 -5.39 -2.62
CA VAL A 121 13.42 -5.22 -2.85
C VAL A 121 13.66 -3.99 -3.72
N LYS A 122 12.90 -3.83 -4.81
CA LYS A 122 13.04 -2.68 -5.72
C LYS A 122 12.78 -1.34 -5.03
N TYR A 123 11.75 -1.21 -4.19
CA TYR A 123 11.39 0.07 -3.59
C TYR A 123 12.11 0.34 -2.28
N VAL A 124 12.19 -0.65 -1.38
CA VAL A 124 12.85 -0.46 -0.08
C VAL A 124 14.32 -0.13 -0.26
N LEU A 125 15.04 -0.86 -1.13
CA LEU A 125 16.47 -0.59 -1.34
C LEU A 125 16.71 0.72 -2.11
N ASN A 126 15.86 1.04 -3.10
CA ASN A 126 15.99 2.33 -3.81
C ASN A 126 15.59 3.54 -2.95
N ILE A 127 14.64 3.40 -2.02
CA ILE A 127 14.24 4.49 -1.13
C ILE A 127 15.29 4.66 -0.02
N ALA A 128 15.76 3.56 0.57
CA ALA A 128 16.72 3.63 1.67
C ALA A 128 18.09 4.16 1.22
N LEU A 129 18.55 3.79 0.02
CA LEU A 129 19.93 4.02 -0.42
C LEU A 129 20.07 4.38 -1.91
N PRO A 130 19.35 5.37 -2.46
CA PRO A 130 19.29 5.60 -3.92
C PRO A 130 20.65 5.79 -4.59
N VAL A 131 21.57 6.52 -3.94
CA VAL A 131 22.89 6.85 -4.49
C VAL A 131 23.89 5.71 -4.30
N VAL A 132 23.98 5.19 -3.07
CA VAL A 132 24.89 4.08 -2.73
C VAL A 132 24.52 2.84 -3.54
N TRP A 133 23.23 2.60 -3.73
CA TRP A 133 22.73 1.46 -4.47
C TRP A 133 23.13 1.46 -5.94
N LYS A 134 22.98 2.59 -6.64
CA LYS A 134 23.36 2.70 -8.05
C LYS A 134 24.86 2.50 -8.31
N LEU A 135 25.70 2.81 -7.33
CA LEU A 135 27.16 2.61 -7.44
C LEU A 135 27.57 1.15 -7.19
N ILE A 136 26.81 0.43 -6.38
CA ILE A 136 27.11 -0.94 -5.95
C ILE A 136 26.47 -1.96 -6.89
N GLU A 137 25.26 -1.71 -7.38
CA GLU A 137 24.47 -2.67 -8.17
C GLU A 137 25.23 -3.24 -9.37
N PRO A 138 25.85 -2.44 -10.28
CA PRO A 138 26.59 -2.99 -11.42
C PRO A 138 27.77 -3.87 -11.01
N ARG A 139 28.39 -3.59 -9.85
CA ARG A 139 29.54 -4.34 -9.33
C ARG A 139 29.12 -5.69 -8.73
N LEU A 140 28.00 -5.73 -8.00
CA LEU A 140 27.53 -6.95 -7.35
C LEU A 140 26.88 -7.94 -8.31
N THR A 141 26.15 -7.44 -9.32
CA THR A 141 25.28 -8.28 -10.15
C THR A 141 25.81 -8.52 -11.56
N GLY A 142 26.97 -7.94 -11.89
CA GLY A 142 27.52 -7.98 -13.25
C GLY A 142 26.64 -7.24 -14.27
N GLY A 143 25.96 -6.17 -13.86
CA GLY A 143 25.09 -5.36 -14.72
C GLY A 143 23.65 -5.84 -14.83
N ARG A 144 23.24 -6.84 -14.05
CA ARG A 144 21.81 -7.20 -13.88
C ARG A 144 21.18 -6.33 -12.79
N TYR A 145 19.87 -6.13 -12.82
CA TYR A 145 19.25 -5.45 -11.69
C TYR A 145 19.18 -6.39 -10.47
N LEU A 146 19.53 -5.91 -9.27
CA LEU A 146 19.60 -6.80 -8.10
C LEU A 146 18.23 -7.38 -7.75
N HIS A 147 17.17 -6.61 -7.92
CA HIS A 147 15.81 -7.11 -7.70
C HIS A 147 15.44 -8.27 -8.62
N ASP A 148 16.01 -8.33 -9.83
CA ASP A 148 15.85 -9.47 -10.73
C ASP A 148 16.67 -10.68 -10.27
N VAL A 149 17.91 -10.45 -9.78
CA VAL A 149 18.77 -11.51 -9.23
C VAL A 149 18.16 -12.13 -7.96
N LEU A 150 17.75 -11.30 -7.00
CA LEU A 150 17.19 -11.75 -5.72
C LEU A 150 15.83 -12.43 -5.89
N ALA A 151 15.03 -12.00 -6.85
CA ALA A 151 13.76 -12.66 -7.16
C ALA A 151 13.94 -13.87 -8.10
N SER A 152 15.15 -14.13 -8.59
CA SER A 152 15.43 -15.14 -9.62
C SER A 152 14.53 -14.98 -10.85
N THR A 153 14.43 -13.76 -11.37
CA THR A 153 13.56 -13.40 -12.50
C THR A 153 14.36 -12.82 -13.67
N VAL A 154 13.85 -13.00 -14.88
CA VAL A 154 14.41 -12.44 -16.11
C VAL A 154 13.31 -11.73 -16.87
N VAL A 155 13.65 -10.59 -17.47
CA VAL A 155 12.75 -9.81 -18.32
C VAL A 155 13.00 -10.16 -19.78
N ILE A 156 12.02 -10.79 -20.42
CA ILE A 156 12.05 -11.23 -21.81
C ILE A 156 11.06 -10.41 -22.65
N GLU A 157 11.35 -10.26 -23.93
CA GLU A 157 10.40 -9.72 -24.89
C GLU A 157 9.44 -10.86 -25.29
N ARG A 158 8.13 -10.58 -25.23
CA ARG A 158 7.07 -11.53 -25.50
C ARG A 158 6.83 -11.53 -27.00
N ASP A 159 7.53 -12.41 -27.70
CA ASP A 159 7.20 -12.66 -29.09
C ASP A 159 5.86 -13.40 -29.17
N ALA A 160 4.98 -12.96 -30.05
CA ALA A 160 3.55 -13.32 -30.02
C ALA A 160 3.29 -14.80 -30.38
N SER A 161 4.30 -15.52 -30.86
CA SER A 161 4.18 -16.86 -31.46
C SER A 161 4.83 -17.99 -30.65
N HIS A 162 5.66 -17.73 -29.63
CA HIS A 162 6.41 -18.80 -28.95
C HIS A 162 6.50 -18.59 -27.44
N SER A 163 5.44 -18.97 -26.72
CA SER A 163 5.47 -19.14 -25.26
C SER A 163 5.54 -20.62 -24.90
N VAL A 164 6.51 -21.34 -25.48
CA VAL A 164 6.92 -22.65 -24.99
C VAL A 164 8.09 -22.43 -24.04
N ALA A 165 7.98 -23.01 -22.84
CA ALA A 165 8.86 -22.77 -21.71
C ALA A 165 10.34 -22.85 -22.13
N ALA A 166 11.03 -21.72 -22.03
CA ALA A 166 12.48 -21.67 -22.10
C ALA A 166 13.07 -22.60 -21.03
N PRO A 167 14.07 -23.46 -21.38
CA PRO A 167 14.88 -24.13 -20.38
C PRO A 167 15.47 -23.10 -19.42
N SER A 168 15.69 -23.49 -18.17
CA SER A 168 16.05 -22.53 -17.13
C SER A 168 17.32 -21.77 -17.54
N THR A 169 17.30 -20.44 -17.46
CA THR A 169 18.44 -19.60 -17.94
C THR A 169 19.73 -19.89 -17.17
N HIS A 170 19.66 -20.53 -16.00
CA HIS A 170 20.83 -20.99 -15.27
C HIS A 170 21.45 -22.24 -15.92
N GLU A 171 20.63 -23.19 -16.39
CA GLU A 171 21.09 -24.32 -17.20
C GLU A 171 21.53 -23.84 -18.57
N MET A 172 20.81 -22.96 -19.28
CA MET A 172 21.28 -22.51 -20.60
C MET A 172 22.56 -21.68 -20.53
N PHE A 173 22.82 -20.90 -19.47
CA PHE A 173 24.08 -20.16 -19.35
C PHE A 173 25.22 -21.08 -18.89
N HIS A 174 24.96 -22.03 -18.00
CA HIS A 174 25.95 -22.99 -17.53
C HIS A 174 26.23 -24.06 -18.60
N GLU A 175 25.22 -24.53 -19.33
CA GLU A 175 25.32 -25.39 -20.52
C GLU A 175 25.87 -24.64 -21.71
N ALA A 176 25.56 -23.36 -21.94
CA ALA A 176 26.25 -22.60 -22.99
C ALA A 176 27.72 -22.36 -22.64
N LEU A 177 28.05 -22.13 -21.36
CA LEU A 177 29.44 -22.07 -20.89
C LEU A 177 30.13 -23.44 -20.99
N ILE A 178 29.45 -24.54 -20.66
CA ILE A 178 29.97 -25.91 -20.78
C ILE A 178 30.08 -26.34 -22.24
N ALA A 179 29.13 -25.99 -23.11
CA ALA A 179 29.13 -26.26 -24.54
C ALA A 179 30.19 -25.43 -25.26
N GLN A 180 30.41 -24.18 -24.83
CA GLN A 180 31.53 -23.36 -25.29
C GLN A 180 32.87 -23.95 -24.83
N ALA A 181 32.97 -24.41 -23.59
CA ALA A 181 34.18 -25.10 -23.08
C ALA A 181 34.41 -26.48 -23.72
N ARG A 182 33.35 -27.19 -24.14
CA ARG A 182 33.45 -28.47 -24.87
C ARG A 182 33.81 -28.28 -26.34
N ASN A 183 33.30 -27.23 -26.99
CA ASN A 183 33.67 -26.89 -28.37
C ASN A 183 35.13 -26.45 -28.49
N ASP A 184 35.78 -26.00 -27.41
CA ASP A 184 37.22 -25.74 -27.38
C ASP A 184 38.08 -27.03 -27.39
N GLN A 185 37.48 -28.21 -27.20
CA GLN A 185 38.24 -29.47 -27.07
C GLN A 185 38.08 -30.48 -28.21
N GLY A 186 37.21 -30.26 -29.21
CA GLY A 186 37.16 -31.20 -30.32
C GLY A 186 36.01 -31.02 -31.28
N ALA A 187 36.12 -30.05 -32.18
CA ALA A 187 35.73 -30.16 -33.59
C ALA A 187 35.95 -28.81 -34.25
N GLU A 188 36.77 -28.81 -35.29
CA GLU A 188 37.02 -27.70 -36.19
C GLU A 188 35.78 -27.40 -37.05
N GLN A 189 34.70 -26.98 -36.42
CA GLN A 189 33.59 -26.30 -37.08
C GLN A 189 33.57 -24.89 -36.53
N LYS A 190 34.23 -23.98 -37.24
CA LYS A 190 34.29 -22.54 -37.00
C LYS A 190 32.85 -22.00 -36.80
N PRO A 191 32.37 -21.82 -35.57
CA PRO A 191 31.15 -21.06 -35.36
C PRO A 191 31.56 -19.60 -35.50
N HIS A 192 30.75 -18.77 -36.15
CA HIS A 192 30.84 -17.32 -35.95
C HIS A 192 30.42 -17.01 -34.51
N GLY A 193 31.28 -17.36 -33.55
CA GLY A 193 31.14 -17.00 -32.17
C GLY A 193 31.34 -15.50 -32.06
N ILE A 194 30.27 -14.79 -31.73
CA ILE A 194 30.31 -13.37 -31.39
C ILE A 194 31.45 -13.18 -30.41
N SER A 195 32.47 -12.42 -30.84
CA SER A 195 33.72 -12.34 -30.08
C SER A 195 33.44 -11.74 -28.70
N ARG A 196 34.20 -12.13 -27.67
CA ARG A 196 34.09 -11.51 -26.33
C ARG A 196 34.20 -9.99 -26.39
N ASP A 197 34.93 -9.46 -27.37
CA ASP A 197 35.07 -8.03 -27.63
C ASP A 197 33.87 -7.44 -28.35
N GLU A 198 33.18 -8.18 -29.23
CA GLU A 198 31.89 -7.78 -29.79
C GLU A 198 30.80 -7.75 -28.72
N LEU A 199 30.78 -8.74 -27.82
CA LEU A 199 29.89 -8.77 -26.66
C LEU A 199 30.18 -7.62 -25.69
N ARG A 200 31.44 -7.24 -25.49
CA ARG A 200 31.82 -6.04 -24.73
C ARG A 200 31.44 -4.74 -25.46
N LYS A 201 31.64 -4.65 -26.77
CA LYS A 201 31.24 -3.48 -27.59
C LYS A 201 29.72 -3.30 -27.62
N ALA A 202 28.96 -4.38 -27.78
CA ALA A 202 27.50 -4.36 -27.72
C ALA A 202 27.02 -3.94 -26.32
N ARG A 203 27.70 -4.38 -25.25
CA ARG A 203 27.41 -3.98 -23.87
C ARG A 203 27.80 -2.53 -23.56
N HIS A 204 28.76 -1.94 -24.29
CA HIS A 204 29.16 -0.53 -24.18
C HIS A 204 28.47 0.43 -25.13
N GLN A 205 27.65 -0.07 -26.07
CA GLN A 205 26.64 0.74 -26.77
C GLN A 205 25.45 1.08 -25.85
N SER A 206 25.74 1.51 -24.63
CA SER A 206 24.80 2.34 -23.87
C SER A 206 24.71 3.65 -24.64
N THR A 207 23.69 3.80 -25.48
CA THR A 207 23.49 5.03 -26.25
C THR A 207 23.48 6.23 -25.29
N PRO A 208 23.94 7.41 -25.70
CA PRO A 208 23.89 8.61 -24.85
C PRO A 208 22.49 8.85 -24.23
N ALA A 209 21.43 8.42 -24.95
CA ALA A 209 20.05 8.41 -24.49
C ALA A 209 19.79 7.56 -23.22
N SER A 210 20.51 6.46 -23.02
CA SER A 210 20.40 5.64 -21.80
C SER A 210 20.92 6.37 -20.56
N ARG A 211 22.03 7.12 -20.69
CA ARG A 211 22.62 7.88 -19.58
C ARG A 211 21.74 9.06 -19.16
N THR A 212 21.19 9.80 -20.12
CA THR A 212 20.28 10.92 -19.82
C THR A 212 18.99 10.40 -19.16
N PHE A 213 18.50 9.23 -19.58
CA PHE A 213 17.33 8.62 -18.98
C PHE A 213 17.56 8.14 -17.54
N ASP A 214 18.73 7.59 -17.23
CA ASP A 214 19.05 7.20 -15.85
C ASP A 214 19.26 8.40 -14.92
N ALA A 215 19.79 9.52 -15.44
CA ALA A 215 19.83 10.79 -14.72
C ALA A 215 18.41 11.28 -14.41
N PHE A 216 17.50 11.24 -15.40
CA PHE A 216 16.09 11.61 -15.23
C PHE A 216 15.39 10.76 -14.15
N LYS A 217 15.53 9.43 -14.16
CA LYS A 217 14.95 8.56 -13.11
C LYS A 217 15.41 8.95 -11.71
N THR A 218 16.70 9.26 -11.59
CA THR A 218 17.31 9.61 -10.30
C THR A 218 16.76 10.94 -9.80
N LEU A 219 16.65 11.92 -10.69
CA LEU A 219 16.04 13.22 -10.40
C LEU A 219 14.57 13.05 -10.00
N LEU A 220 13.78 12.29 -10.75
CA LEU A 220 12.38 12.03 -10.46
C LEU A 220 12.19 11.34 -9.10
N ALA A 221 13.02 10.34 -8.80
CA ALA A 221 12.99 9.65 -7.51
C ALA A 221 13.32 10.60 -6.35
N LEU A 222 14.32 11.49 -6.51
CA LEU A 222 14.67 12.50 -5.52
C LEU A 222 13.54 13.51 -5.30
N VAL A 223 12.89 13.96 -6.38
CA VAL A 223 11.73 14.87 -6.29
C VAL A 223 10.59 14.20 -5.52
N LEU A 224 10.23 12.96 -5.87
CA LEU A 224 9.16 12.23 -5.19
C LEU A 224 9.50 11.97 -3.71
N ALA A 225 10.73 11.55 -3.41
CA ALA A 225 11.18 11.36 -2.03
C ALA A 225 11.15 12.66 -1.23
N GLY A 226 11.64 13.77 -1.82
CA GLY A 226 11.60 15.10 -1.22
C GLY A 226 10.17 15.59 -0.96
N SER A 227 9.25 15.40 -1.91
CA SER A 227 7.84 15.76 -1.75
C SER A 227 7.16 14.94 -0.64
N LEU A 228 7.43 13.63 -0.56
CA LEU A 228 6.89 12.79 0.50
C LEU A 228 7.46 13.19 1.86
N LEU A 229 8.77 13.38 1.96
CA LEU A 229 9.43 13.82 3.19
C LEU A 229 8.86 15.17 3.68
N TRP A 230 8.62 16.11 2.76
CA TRP A 230 7.99 17.39 3.06
C TRP A 230 6.57 17.23 3.62
N LEU A 231 5.74 16.37 3.02
CA LEU A 231 4.38 16.09 3.52
C LEU A 231 4.40 15.47 4.93
N PHE A 232 5.29 14.49 5.15
CA PHE A 232 5.44 13.87 6.47
C PHE A 232 6.02 14.83 7.50
N ALA A 233 6.96 15.70 7.11
CA ALA A 233 7.51 16.72 7.99
C ALA A 233 6.43 17.72 8.44
N GLN A 234 5.50 18.11 7.57
CA GLN A 234 4.40 18.99 7.95
C GLN A 234 3.38 18.31 8.87
N ALA A 235 3.00 17.07 8.58
CA ALA A 235 2.13 16.29 9.47
C ALA A 235 2.79 16.04 10.83
N GLY A 236 4.08 15.69 10.82
CA GLY A 236 4.88 15.47 12.02
C GLY A 236 5.06 16.74 12.84
N ARG A 237 5.32 17.88 12.19
CA ARG A 237 5.42 19.19 12.85
C ARG A 237 4.12 19.55 13.54
N SER A 238 2.97 19.40 12.89
CA SER A 238 1.67 19.68 13.51
C SER A 238 1.41 18.81 14.75
N LEU A 239 1.75 17.52 14.70
CA LEU A 239 1.62 16.61 15.85
C LEU A 239 2.64 16.93 16.96
N TYR A 240 3.84 17.35 16.57
CA TYR A 240 4.90 17.73 17.50
C TYR A 240 4.56 19.02 18.25
N GLU A 241 4.07 20.04 17.55
CA GLU A 241 3.55 21.27 18.14
C GLU A 241 2.39 20.98 19.10
N GLU A 242 1.48 20.06 18.73
CA GLU A 242 0.39 19.59 19.59
C GLU A 242 0.90 18.90 20.87
N SER A 243 2.01 18.17 20.78
CA SER A 243 2.61 17.49 21.94
C SER A 243 3.40 18.42 22.86
N GLN A 244 3.97 19.51 22.34
CA GLN A 244 4.78 20.45 23.10
C GLN A 244 3.92 21.46 23.88
N ASN A 245 2.71 21.76 23.40
CA ASN A 245 1.85 22.74 24.05
C ASN A 245 1.04 22.13 25.21
N PRO A 246 1.31 22.47 26.48
CA PRO A 246 0.62 21.88 27.63
C PRO A 246 -0.88 22.18 27.64
N ALA A 247 -1.33 23.26 26.99
CA ALA A 247 -2.75 23.58 26.80
C ALA A 247 -3.46 22.54 25.93
N MET A 248 -2.87 22.23 24.77
CA MET A 248 -3.44 21.25 23.82
C MET A 248 -3.48 19.86 24.43
N VAL A 249 -2.44 19.47 25.17
CA VAL A 249 -2.40 18.20 25.91
C VAL A 249 -3.52 18.15 26.93
N ALA A 250 -3.70 19.18 27.76
CA ALA A 250 -4.78 19.24 28.74
C ALA A 250 -6.18 19.14 28.10
N ILE A 251 -6.40 19.79 26.95
CA ILE A 251 -7.66 19.70 26.20
C ILE A 251 -7.86 18.30 25.59
N SER A 252 -6.80 17.69 25.06
CA SER A 252 -6.82 16.34 24.51
C SER A 252 -7.16 15.31 25.57
N ASP A 253 -6.58 15.45 26.77
CA ASP A 253 -6.86 14.61 27.93
C ASP A 253 -8.28 14.82 28.46
N ALA A 254 -8.74 16.07 28.56
CA ALA A 254 -10.13 16.38 28.90
C ALA A 254 -11.10 15.74 27.89
N LYS A 255 -10.86 15.92 26.59
CA LYS A 255 -11.65 15.28 25.52
C LYS A 255 -11.62 13.74 25.60
N ARG A 256 -10.49 13.16 26.01
CA ARG A 256 -10.38 11.71 26.21
C ARG A 256 -11.24 11.27 27.40
N ALA A 257 -11.20 12.04 28.50
CA ALA A 257 -12.00 11.80 29.70
C ALA A 257 -13.51 11.93 29.45
N SER A 258 -13.94 12.70 28.44
CA SER A 258 -15.37 12.81 28.09
C SER A 258 -15.90 11.66 27.23
N LYS A 259 -15.05 10.75 26.73
CA LYS A 259 -15.48 9.64 25.86
C LYS A 259 -16.51 8.70 26.48
N PRO A 260 -16.39 8.28 27.76
CA PRO A 260 -17.39 7.44 28.38
C PRO A 260 -18.76 8.13 28.47
N LEU A 261 -18.78 9.44 28.76
CA LEU A 261 -19.99 10.26 28.77
C LEU A 261 -20.69 10.23 27.41
N THR A 262 -19.95 10.50 26.32
CA THR A 262 -20.53 10.50 24.98
C THR A 262 -21.11 9.15 24.59
N LYS A 263 -20.47 8.03 24.99
CA LYS A 263 -20.99 6.68 24.74
C LYS A 263 -22.29 6.40 25.49
N MET A 264 -22.37 6.81 26.76
CA MET A 264 -23.61 6.66 27.54
C MET A 264 -24.73 7.53 27.00
N LEU A 265 -24.43 8.76 26.58
CA LEU A 265 -25.39 9.64 25.93
C LEU A 265 -25.87 9.09 24.59
N GLU A 266 -24.99 8.50 23.78
CA GLU A 266 -25.37 7.77 22.56
C GLU A 266 -26.36 6.65 22.88
N GLN A 267 -26.06 5.80 23.86
CA GLN A 267 -26.93 4.70 24.26
C GLN A 267 -28.28 5.19 24.81
N SER A 268 -28.27 6.22 25.65
CA SER A 268 -29.49 6.84 26.19
C SER A 268 -30.33 7.46 25.08
N TYR A 269 -29.70 8.10 24.09
CA TYR A 269 -30.40 8.67 22.95
C TYR A 269 -31.05 7.58 22.09
N GLU A 270 -30.34 6.49 21.80
CA GLU A 270 -30.91 5.37 21.05
C GLU A 270 -32.14 4.76 21.74
N GLN A 271 -32.12 4.66 23.07
CA GLN A 271 -33.22 4.09 23.86
C GLN A 271 -34.38 5.06 24.10
N ARG A 272 -34.09 6.31 24.49
CA ARG A 272 -35.07 7.26 25.02
C ARG A 272 -35.26 8.52 24.15
N GLN A 273 -34.42 8.71 23.14
CA GLN A 273 -34.42 9.90 22.25
C GLN A 273 -34.23 11.23 23.02
N THR A 274 -33.53 11.17 24.16
CA THR A 274 -33.15 12.31 25.00
C THR A 274 -31.68 12.18 25.45
N LEU A 275 -31.01 13.32 25.56
CA LEU A 275 -29.64 13.50 26.07
C LEU A 275 -29.63 14.04 27.50
N GLU A 276 -30.78 14.07 28.18
CA GLU A 276 -30.85 14.49 29.58
C GLU A 276 -29.98 13.58 30.47
N LEU A 277 -29.18 14.22 31.31
CA LEU A 277 -28.32 13.56 32.27
C LEU A 277 -29.13 13.24 33.53
N GLU A 278 -29.47 11.98 33.69
CA GLU A 278 -30.16 11.49 34.88
C GLU A 278 -29.13 10.99 35.90
N TRP A 279 -28.55 11.91 36.68
CA TRP A 279 -27.52 11.60 37.69
C TRP A 279 -28.02 10.69 38.82
N ALA A 280 -29.34 10.53 38.96
CA ALA A 280 -29.95 9.55 39.87
C ALA A 280 -29.63 8.09 39.48
N ASN A 281 -29.24 7.83 38.23
CA ASN A 281 -28.81 6.50 37.80
C ASN A 281 -27.42 6.19 38.40
N PRO A 282 -27.23 5.03 39.09
CA PRO A 282 -25.95 4.68 39.71
C PRO A 282 -24.78 4.62 38.73
N ALA A 283 -25.01 4.26 37.46
CA ALA A 283 -23.97 4.26 36.43
C ALA A 283 -23.52 5.69 36.06
N MET A 284 -24.45 6.64 36.04
CA MET A 284 -24.16 8.05 35.79
C MET A 284 -23.45 8.70 36.97
N ALA A 285 -23.86 8.39 38.20
CA ALA A 285 -23.19 8.87 39.42
C ALA A 285 -21.74 8.37 39.52
N ALA A 286 -21.48 7.10 39.17
CA ALA A 286 -20.13 6.56 39.12
C ALA A 286 -19.26 7.29 38.07
N LEU A 287 -19.83 7.56 36.89
CA LEU A 287 -19.13 8.34 35.87
C LEU A 287 -18.90 9.78 36.32
N GLU A 288 -19.86 10.43 36.98
CA GLU A 288 -19.73 11.77 37.52
C GLU A 288 -18.53 11.87 38.47
N ALA A 289 -18.40 10.90 39.37
CA ALA A 289 -17.27 10.83 40.31
C ALA A 289 -15.91 10.65 39.59
N GLU A 290 -15.87 9.84 38.52
CA GLU A 290 -14.66 9.66 37.71
C GLU A 290 -14.31 10.94 36.93
N MET A 291 -15.30 11.54 36.28
CA MET A 291 -15.16 12.76 35.50
C MET A 291 -14.88 13.99 36.35
N GLY A 292 -15.35 14.01 37.61
CA GLY A 292 -15.10 15.08 38.57
C GLY A 292 -13.61 15.28 38.89
N LYS A 293 -12.76 14.33 38.53
CA LYS A 293 -11.29 14.50 38.56
C LYS A 293 -10.80 15.50 37.51
N THR A 294 -11.49 15.59 36.38
CA THR A 294 -11.09 16.37 35.20
C THR A 294 -12.00 17.59 34.98
N PHE A 295 -13.26 17.52 35.38
CA PHE A 295 -14.27 18.54 35.14
C PHE A 295 -14.89 19.08 36.43
N ASN A 296 -15.12 20.39 36.47
CA ASN A 296 -15.79 21.08 37.58
C ASN A 296 -17.31 20.98 37.46
N SER A 297 -17.83 21.10 36.24
CA SER A 297 -19.25 21.08 35.96
C SER A 297 -19.51 20.44 34.60
N ILE A 298 -20.66 19.77 34.52
CA ILE A 298 -21.14 19.05 33.34
C ILE A 298 -22.61 19.41 33.18
N SER A 299 -22.94 20.04 32.05
CA SER A 299 -24.32 20.40 31.71
C SER A 299 -24.66 19.82 30.35
N ALA A 300 -25.83 19.21 30.20
CA ALA A 300 -26.34 18.76 28.93
C ALA A 300 -27.75 19.27 28.71
N GLU A 301 -28.02 19.74 27.50
CA GLU A 301 -29.36 20.06 27.07
C GLU A 301 -30.05 18.82 26.47
N PRO A 302 -31.38 18.65 26.59
CA PRO A 302 -32.09 17.41 26.23
C PRO A 302 -31.88 16.91 24.80
N ARG A 303 -31.58 17.82 23.86
CA ARG A 303 -31.22 17.51 22.46
C ARG A 303 -30.08 18.39 21.95
N GLY A 304 -29.31 18.94 22.87
CA GLY A 304 -28.39 20.03 22.57
C GLY A 304 -26.93 19.70 22.88
N PRO A 305 -26.09 20.73 22.91
CA PRO A 305 -24.70 20.60 23.31
C PRO A 305 -24.55 20.08 24.74
N VAL A 306 -23.46 19.36 24.97
CA VAL A 306 -22.95 19.05 26.31
C VAL A 306 -21.79 19.99 26.59
N MET A 307 -21.89 20.76 27.67
CA MET A 307 -20.85 21.66 28.14
C MET A 307 -20.08 21.02 29.30
N LEU A 308 -18.75 21.08 29.22
CA LEU A 308 -17.83 20.51 30.19
C LEU A 308 -16.85 21.59 30.62
N GLN A 309 -16.81 21.94 31.90
CA GLN A 309 -15.86 22.91 32.42
C GLN A 309 -14.63 22.20 32.98
N ILE A 310 -13.43 22.53 32.48
CA ILE A 310 -12.17 21.87 32.89
C ILE A 310 -11.80 22.29 34.32
N ARG A 311 -11.45 21.33 35.18
CA ARG A 311 -11.13 21.56 36.61
C ARG A 311 -9.69 21.98 36.86
N THR A 312 -8.73 21.29 36.24
CA THR A 312 -7.30 21.42 36.57
C THR A 312 -6.45 21.71 35.34
N GLY A 313 -5.22 22.18 35.59
CA GLY A 313 -4.22 22.41 34.55
C GLY A 313 -4.30 23.80 33.89
N PRO A 314 -3.55 24.02 32.79
CA PRO A 314 -3.43 25.32 32.14
C PRO A 314 -4.73 25.85 31.52
N MET A 315 -5.75 24.99 31.41
CA MET A 315 -7.06 25.30 30.83
C MET A 315 -8.19 25.26 31.87
N ALA A 316 -7.87 25.29 33.17
CA ALA A 316 -8.85 25.30 34.24
C ALA A 316 -9.86 26.46 34.11
N GLY A 317 -11.13 26.18 34.34
CA GLY A 317 -12.24 27.13 34.21
C GLY A 317 -12.78 27.29 32.79
N LYS A 318 -12.07 26.82 31.76
CA LYS A 318 -12.49 26.88 30.35
C LYS A 318 -13.51 25.79 30.00
N HIS A 319 -14.26 26.01 28.92
CA HIS A 319 -15.37 25.15 28.52
C HIS A 319 -15.10 24.39 27.23
N LEU A 320 -15.35 23.08 27.26
CA LEU A 320 -15.47 22.25 26.07
C LEU A 320 -16.94 21.99 25.78
N ILE A 321 -17.33 22.17 24.52
CA ILE A 321 -18.67 21.93 24.04
C ILE A 321 -18.65 20.75 23.07
N LEU A 322 -19.43 19.74 23.38
CA LEU A 322 -19.65 18.56 22.55
C LEU A 322 -21.03 18.66 21.91
N VAL A 323 -21.08 18.78 20.59
CA VAL A 323 -22.34 18.87 19.83
C VAL A 323 -22.58 17.55 19.09
N PRO A 324 -23.72 16.88 19.33
CA PRO A 324 -24.09 15.67 18.59
C PRO A 324 -24.54 16.04 17.17
N GLU A 325 -24.08 15.29 16.17
CA GLU A 325 -24.65 15.30 14.82
C GLU A 325 -25.58 14.11 14.68
N PHE A 326 -26.88 14.35 14.61
CA PHE A 326 -27.89 13.29 14.56
C PHE A 326 -28.03 12.67 13.16
N ASN A 327 -28.28 11.37 13.12
CA ASN A 327 -28.77 10.66 11.96
C ASN A 327 -30.28 10.39 12.17
N LEU A 328 -31.11 11.24 11.59
CA LEU A 328 -32.57 11.17 11.74
C LEU A 328 -33.15 9.85 11.21
N THR A 329 -32.57 9.30 10.14
CA THR A 329 -33.03 8.04 9.54
C THR A 329 -32.79 6.84 10.48
N LYS A 330 -31.65 6.82 11.16
CA LYS A 330 -31.27 5.73 12.08
C LYS A 330 -31.67 6.00 13.54
N LYS A 331 -32.25 7.16 13.84
CA LYS A 331 -32.55 7.64 15.20
C LYS A 331 -31.35 7.50 16.17
N ALA A 332 -30.15 7.73 15.64
CA ALA A 332 -28.88 7.55 16.35
C ALA A 332 -27.98 8.77 16.17
N ILE A 333 -26.97 8.93 17.03
CA ILE A 333 -25.96 9.98 16.88
C ILE A 333 -24.91 9.49 15.88
N LYS A 334 -24.66 10.25 14.82
CA LYS A 334 -23.68 9.90 13.78
C LYS A 334 -22.26 10.16 14.23
N LYS A 335 -22.02 11.31 14.85
CA LYS A 335 -20.71 11.75 15.37
C LYS A 335 -20.87 12.89 16.36
N TRP A 336 -19.87 13.07 17.22
CA TRP A 336 -19.73 14.24 18.09
C TRP A 336 -18.74 15.22 17.49
N LYS A 337 -19.13 16.49 17.42
CA LYS A 337 -18.25 17.63 17.14
C LYS A 337 -17.80 18.22 18.47
N CYS A 338 -16.54 18.61 18.54
CA CYS A 338 -15.95 19.21 19.73
C CYS A 338 -15.50 20.63 19.37
N GLY A 339 -15.78 21.58 20.25
CA GLY A 339 -15.37 22.98 20.14
C GLY A 339 -15.24 23.61 21.53
N SER A 340 -14.86 24.88 21.57
CA SER A 340 -14.84 25.68 22.78
C SER A 340 -15.16 27.14 22.42
N PRO A 341 -15.98 27.85 23.21
CA PRO A 341 -16.27 29.26 23.00
C PRO A 341 -15.20 30.19 23.60
N ASP A 342 -14.43 29.70 24.57
CA ASP A 342 -13.55 30.51 25.43
C ASP A 342 -12.07 30.11 25.36
N ILE A 343 -11.74 29.13 24.52
CA ILE A 343 -10.37 28.72 24.16
C ILE A 343 -10.09 29.14 22.72
N GLU A 344 -8.94 29.79 22.51
CA GLU A 344 -8.49 30.17 21.18
C GLU A 344 -8.40 28.95 20.25
N ARG A 345 -8.87 29.11 19.02
CA ARG A 345 -8.97 28.01 18.06
C ARG A 345 -7.64 27.35 17.76
N GLU A 346 -6.54 28.09 17.88
CA GLU A 346 -5.19 27.58 17.66
C GLU A 346 -4.79 26.58 18.75
N LEU A 347 -5.20 26.80 19.99
CA LEU A 347 -4.92 25.95 21.16
C LEU A 347 -5.82 24.71 21.24
N LEU A 348 -6.84 24.61 20.41
CA LEU A 348 -7.69 23.43 20.35
C LEU A 348 -6.99 22.32 19.54
N PRO A 349 -7.06 21.05 19.95
CA PRO A 349 -6.56 19.93 19.15
C PRO A 349 -7.36 19.81 17.85
N THR A 350 -6.79 19.25 16.79
CA THR A 350 -7.41 19.19 15.44
C THR A 350 -8.83 18.60 15.48
N GLY A 351 -9.08 17.62 16.35
CA GLY A 351 -10.40 17.02 16.53
C GLY A 351 -11.41 17.84 17.35
N CYS A 352 -11.06 19.03 17.84
CA CYS A 352 -11.91 19.91 18.65
C CYS A 352 -11.99 21.35 18.08
N LYS A 353 -11.68 21.55 16.79
CA LYS A 353 -11.74 22.87 16.12
C LYS A 353 -13.09 23.15 15.43
N ALA A 354 -14.19 22.56 15.89
CA ALA A 354 -15.49 22.78 15.28
C ALA A 354 -15.99 24.22 15.55
N GLN A 355 -16.55 24.88 14.53
CA GLN A 355 -17.15 26.20 14.67
C GLN A 355 -18.52 26.08 15.36
N LEU A 356 -18.64 26.63 16.57
CA LEU A 356 -19.84 26.51 17.39
C LEU A 356 -21.01 27.36 16.87
N ASP A 357 -20.76 28.53 16.27
CA ASP A 357 -21.80 29.45 15.79
C ASP A 357 -22.71 28.83 14.73
N ARG A 358 -22.15 27.92 13.91
CA ARG A 358 -22.90 27.16 12.91
C ARG A 358 -23.68 25.99 13.50
N LEU A 359 -23.29 25.54 14.69
CA LEU A 359 -23.85 24.35 15.33
C LEU A 359 -25.01 24.70 16.26
N VAL A 360 -24.96 25.87 16.90
CA VAL A 360 -26.05 26.34 17.78
C VAL A 360 -27.21 26.89 16.96
N SER A 361 -26.94 27.49 15.79
CA SER A 361 -27.96 28.06 14.88
C SER A 361 -28.77 27.05 14.07
N GLN A 362 -28.51 25.73 14.22
CA GLN A 362 -29.28 24.67 13.55
C GLN A 362 -30.38 24.03 14.42
N LYS A 363 -30.62 24.59 15.62
CA LYS A 363 -31.87 24.38 16.36
C LYS A 363 -33.01 25.12 15.68
#